data_AF-A0A7V9H7D8-F1
#
_entry.id   AF-A0A7V9H7D8-F1
#
_cell.length_a   1.000
_cell.length_b   1.000
_cell.length_c   1.000
_cell.angle_alpha   90.00
_cell.angle_beta   90.00
_cell.angle_gamma   90.00
#
_symmetry.space_group_name_H-M   'P 1'
#
loop_
_entity.id
_entity.type
_entity.pdbx_description
1 polymer ?
#
loop_
_entity_poly.entity_id
_entity_poly.type
_entity_poly.pdbx_seq_one_letter_code
_entity_poly.pdbx_strand_id
1 'polypeptide(L)'
;LAELQFVEAPRGLIRRTFVENQMHRIGIFDRKIAIELGHAEAMKQATRAGLGVAVLSRTSVLEELERGELRQIEVEGVDLRAPIVAPPRRGAVQLPDAAATTKFRKGTLTEGGAMTSSRRGKGFRLRPARYRAALALLAVLAVFPLAGSAAGALDAKTGPSAAPNLGSITLGGVFCTCHTGLYVAWKKGYLAKRGVTVKQYALTQGGALTYSGVAGGQFDFAAATLETLVRGRAVGQQVKAIANLYPEFWALVVRNDLRSSIRTFDDLKGKTIGVSRIGSGSWAFLVALLGKNGVNINEVKVVQLGDLNGIVSALKAKRADASVIWEPGTSVATRGGTAYWMINLQIPGAAKKLFGSEVSMSQVLAARADLIESKPQLTRAVVLAVRDAEAWMTAKDRRPVEVVQVLKAVAPGSISTGTLLAAVRATIKVQPKVPTLLREGYATSTKLLLDTGALARPVPFEDVVDCRFAGCGP
;
A
#
# COMPACT_ATOMS: atom_id res chain seq x y z
N LEU A 1 -29.48 8.06 -16.35
CA LEU A 1 -28.14 7.52 -15.98
C LEU A 1 -27.00 8.03 -16.87
N ALA A 2 -27.11 8.00 -18.21
CA ALA A 2 -26.03 8.43 -19.12
C ALA A 2 -25.57 9.89 -18.93
N GLU A 3 -26.46 10.77 -18.48
CA GLU A 3 -26.14 12.19 -18.23
C GLU A 3 -25.50 12.48 -16.86
N LEU A 4 -25.46 11.50 -15.95
CA LEU A 4 -24.90 11.70 -14.61
C LEU A 4 -23.36 11.71 -14.66
N GLN A 5 -22.75 12.52 -13.79
CA GLN A 5 -21.33 12.45 -13.49
C GLN A 5 -21.06 11.29 -12.53
N PHE A 6 -20.09 10.43 -12.84
CA PHE A 6 -19.75 9.27 -12.03
C PHE A 6 -18.42 9.46 -11.31
N VAL A 7 -18.45 9.19 -10.00
CA VAL A 7 -17.27 8.91 -9.18
C VAL A 7 -17.06 7.41 -9.18
N GLU A 8 -15.95 6.95 -9.74
CA GLU A 8 -15.93 5.61 -10.31
C GLU A 8 -14.68 4.82 -9.95
N ALA A 9 -14.79 3.48 -9.96
CA ALA A 9 -13.62 2.64 -9.73
C ALA A 9 -12.68 2.65 -10.95
N PRO A 10 -11.35 2.63 -10.79
CA PRO A 10 -10.41 2.57 -11.89
C PRO A 10 -10.65 1.38 -12.82
N ARG A 11 -10.40 1.57 -14.11
CA ARG A 11 -10.45 0.51 -15.12
C ARG A 11 -9.54 -0.66 -14.72
N GLY A 12 -10.00 -1.89 -14.95
CA GLY A 12 -9.27 -3.12 -14.64
C GLY A 12 -9.58 -3.77 -13.29
N LEU A 13 -10.35 -3.10 -12.41
CA LEU A 13 -10.89 -3.75 -11.21
C LEU A 13 -12.08 -4.64 -11.55
N ILE A 14 -12.17 -5.82 -10.93
CA ILE A 14 -13.30 -6.78 -11.13
C ILE A 14 -14.64 -6.08 -10.91
N ARG A 15 -14.74 -5.25 -9.87
CA ARG A 15 -15.95 -4.46 -9.59
C ARG A 15 -16.27 -3.48 -10.72
N ARG A 16 -15.26 -2.81 -11.29
CA ARG A 16 -15.44 -1.86 -12.40
C ARG A 16 -15.98 -2.59 -13.63
N THR A 17 -15.37 -3.71 -14.00
CA THR A 17 -15.83 -4.56 -15.11
C THR A 17 -17.22 -5.13 -14.88
N PHE A 18 -17.54 -5.56 -13.65
CA PHE A 18 -18.88 -6.03 -13.30
C PHE A 18 -19.94 -4.94 -13.51
N VAL A 19 -19.71 -3.74 -12.99
CA VAL A 19 -20.63 -2.60 -13.15
C VAL A 19 -20.75 -2.19 -14.62
N GLU A 20 -19.65 -2.12 -15.36
CA GLU A 20 -19.66 -1.85 -16.82
C GLU A 20 -20.52 -2.88 -17.57
N ASN A 21 -20.34 -4.17 -17.30
CA ASN A 21 -21.12 -5.23 -17.96
C ASN A 21 -22.62 -5.13 -17.67
N GLN A 22 -23.02 -4.79 -16.45
CA GLN A 22 -24.45 -4.61 -16.14
C GLN A 22 -25.02 -3.34 -16.78
N MET A 23 -24.24 -2.25 -16.85
CA MET A 23 -24.67 -1.02 -17.51
C MET A 23 -24.77 -1.18 -19.04
N HIS A 24 -23.87 -1.96 -19.66
CA HIS A 24 -23.95 -2.29 -21.09
C HIS A 24 -25.24 -3.05 -21.45
N ARG A 25 -25.73 -3.92 -20.56
CA ARG A 25 -26.97 -4.68 -20.77
C ARG A 25 -28.22 -3.81 -20.87
N ILE A 26 -28.19 -2.61 -20.29
CA ILE A 26 -29.26 -1.62 -20.41
C ILE A 26 -28.94 -0.51 -21.42
N GLY A 27 -27.96 -0.72 -22.29
CA GLY A 27 -27.62 0.21 -23.38
C GLY A 27 -26.77 1.41 -22.98
N ILE A 28 -26.15 1.42 -21.78
CA ILE A 28 -25.27 2.50 -21.33
C ILE A 28 -23.81 2.09 -21.53
N PHE A 29 -23.22 2.49 -22.66
CA PHE A 29 -21.84 2.17 -23.02
C PHE A 29 -20.84 3.24 -22.56
N ASP A 30 -21.24 4.51 -22.63
CA ASP A 30 -20.39 5.64 -22.27
C ASP A 30 -21.00 6.39 -21.07
N ARG A 31 -20.27 6.40 -19.95
CA ARG A 31 -20.60 7.18 -18.75
C ARG A 31 -19.66 8.37 -18.62
N LYS A 32 -20.18 9.52 -18.18
CA LYS A 32 -19.36 10.69 -17.87
C LYS A 32 -18.64 10.45 -16.55
N ILE A 33 -17.33 10.20 -16.59
CA ILE A 33 -16.51 9.92 -15.40
C ILE A 33 -15.89 11.22 -14.93
N ALA A 34 -16.28 11.69 -13.74
CA ALA A 34 -15.72 12.90 -13.12
C ALA A 34 -14.34 12.61 -12.49
N ILE A 35 -14.19 11.45 -11.85
CA ILE A 35 -12.95 11.02 -11.21
C ILE A 35 -12.94 9.50 -11.02
N GLU A 36 -11.75 8.89 -11.15
CA GLU A 36 -11.53 7.47 -10.84
C GLU A 36 -10.83 7.32 -9.47
N LEU A 37 -11.45 6.60 -8.53
CA LEU A 37 -10.99 6.41 -7.16
C LEU A 37 -11.07 4.92 -6.77
N GLY A 38 -9.94 4.32 -6.41
CA GLY A 38 -9.83 2.88 -6.15
C GLY A 38 -10.40 2.37 -4.82
N HIS A 39 -10.89 3.26 -3.95
CA HIS A 39 -11.33 2.89 -2.60
C HIS A 39 -12.71 3.45 -2.26
N ALA A 40 -13.55 2.63 -1.61
CA ALA A 40 -14.93 2.98 -1.28
C ALA A 40 -15.01 4.28 -0.46
N GLU A 41 -14.13 4.48 0.54
CA GLU A 41 -14.16 5.70 1.36
C GLU A 41 -13.84 6.97 0.54
N ALA A 42 -12.88 6.91 -0.37
CA ALA A 42 -12.55 8.04 -1.23
C ALA A 42 -13.72 8.36 -2.17
N MET A 43 -14.38 7.34 -2.70
CA MET A 43 -15.58 7.50 -3.52
C MET A 43 -16.74 8.11 -2.72
N LYS A 44 -16.94 7.70 -1.46
CA LYS A 44 -17.94 8.29 -0.56
C LYS A 44 -17.65 9.76 -0.27
N GLN A 45 -16.40 10.10 -0.01
CA GLN A 45 -15.97 11.49 0.21
C GLN A 45 -16.22 12.35 -1.04
N ALA A 46 -15.81 11.89 -2.23
CA ALA A 46 -16.04 12.61 -3.48
C ALA A 46 -17.54 12.74 -3.81
N THR A 47 -18.34 11.71 -3.52
CA THR A 47 -19.81 11.75 -3.70
C THR A 47 -20.45 12.77 -2.75
N ARG A 48 -20.07 12.78 -1.47
CA ARG A 48 -20.53 13.78 -0.48
C ARG A 48 -20.12 15.20 -0.85
N ALA A 49 -18.94 15.36 -1.45
CA ALA A 49 -18.47 16.64 -1.98
C ALA A 49 -19.17 17.07 -3.29
N GLY A 50 -20.15 16.28 -3.78
CA GLY A 50 -20.98 16.64 -4.94
C GLY A 50 -20.33 16.36 -6.30
N LEU A 51 -19.24 15.59 -6.37
CA LEU A 51 -18.56 15.32 -7.64
C LEU A 51 -19.34 14.40 -8.59
N GLY A 52 -20.37 13.71 -8.10
CA GLY A 52 -21.20 12.82 -8.91
C GLY A 52 -21.78 11.65 -8.12
N VAL A 53 -22.26 10.65 -8.84
CA VAL A 53 -22.82 9.41 -8.28
C VAL A 53 -21.77 8.30 -8.26
N ALA A 54 -21.74 7.51 -7.18
CA ALA A 54 -20.83 6.37 -7.06
C ALA A 54 -21.60 5.05 -6.98
N VAL A 55 -21.08 4.02 -7.65
CA VAL A 55 -21.60 2.65 -7.53
C VAL A 55 -20.81 1.91 -6.45
N LEU A 56 -21.38 1.81 -5.25
CA LEU A 56 -20.76 1.22 -4.05
C LEU A 56 -21.56 0.04 -3.53
N SER A 57 -20.89 -0.85 -2.78
CA SER A 57 -21.62 -1.93 -2.06
C SER A 57 -22.50 -1.31 -1.00
N ARG A 58 -23.75 -1.78 -0.88
CA ARG A 58 -24.69 -1.31 0.15
C ARG A 58 -24.08 -1.39 1.55
N THR A 59 -23.36 -2.47 1.85
CA THR A 59 -22.68 -2.67 3.14
C THR A 59 -21.60 -1.63 3.45
N SER A 60 -21.05 -0.95 2.44
CA SER A 60 -19.99 0.05 2.61
C SER A 60 -20.50 1.47 2.84
N VAL A 61 -21.81 1.69 2.67
CA VAL A 61 -22.48 3.01 2.76
C VAL A 61 -23.60 3.03 3.81
N LEU A 62 -23.78 1.97 4.61
CA LEU A 62 -24.88 1.88 5.58
C LEU A 62 -24.87 3.08 6.55
N GLU A 63 -23.71 3.40 7.12
CA GLU A 63 -23.59 4.53 8.05
C GLU A 63 -23.93 5.87 7.39
N GLU A 64 -23.49 6.10 6.15
CA GLU A 64 -23.77 7.34 5.42
C GLU A 64 -25.25 7.45 4.98
N LEU A 65 -25.89 6.32 4.67
CA LEU A 65 -27.32 6.28 4.38
C LEU A 65 -28.15 6.54 5.64
N GLU A 66 -27.78 5.94 6.78
CA GLU A 66 -28.43 6.17 8.08
C GLU A 66 -28.31 7.64 8.55
N ARG A 67 -27.15 8.26 8.31
CA ARG A 67 -26.91 9.68 8.62
C ARG A 67 -27.50 10.65 7.59
N GLY A 68 -28.05 10.16 6.49
CA GLY A 68 -28.59 10.98 5.40
C GLY A 68 -27.54 11.77 4.61
N GLU A 69 -26.25 11.42 4.76
CA GLU A 69 -25.13 12.05 4.04
C GLU A 69 -25.07 11.62 2.57
N LEU A 70 -25.55 10.41 2.28
CA LEU A 70 -25.70 9.88 0.93
C LEU A 70 -27.15 9.45 0.70
N ARG A 71 -27.59 9.46 -0.56
CA ARG A 71 -28.90 8.96 -0.97
C ARG A 71 -28.74 7.81 -1.95
N GLN A 72 -29.53 6.75 -1.74
CA GLN A 72 -29.59 5.64 -2.69
C GLN A 72 -30.40 6.05 -3.92
N ILE A 73 -29.90 5.74 -5.11
CA ILE A 73 -30.61 5.88 -6.37
C ILE A 73 -31.02 4.48 -6.83
N GLU A 74 -32.33 4.26 -6.97
CA GLU A 74 -32.83 3.03 -7.55
C GLU A 74 -32.81 3.11 -9.08
N VAL A 75 -32.37 2.03 -9.71
CA VAL A 75 -32.23 1.92 -11.16
C VAL A 75 -32.95 0.66 -11.60
N GLU A 76 -33.99 0.82 -12.40
CA GLU A 76 -34.71 -0.30 -12.99
C GLU A 76 -33.88 -0.97 -14.10
N GLY A 77 -33.98 -2.29 -14.21
CA GLY A 77 -33.32 -3.08 -15.26
C GLY A 77 -31.84 -3.40 -15.03
N VAL A 78 -31.21 -2.94 -13.94
CA VAL A 78 -29.82 -3.25 -13.61
C VAL A 78 -29.73 -4.13 -12.36
N ASP A 79 -29.24 -5.36 -12.51
CA ASP A 79 -28.96 -6.23 -11.37
C ASP A 79 -27.48 -6.15 -10.95
N LEU A 80 -27.23 -5.42 -9.86
CA LEU A 80 -25.89 -5.27 -9.26
C LEU A 80 -25.62 -6.27 -8.12
N ARG A 81 -26.41 -7.34 -7.98
CA ARG A 81 -26.16 -8.37 -6.96
C ARG A 81 -24.99 -9.25 -7.40
N ALA A 82 -23.89 -9.18 -6.66
CA ALA A 82 -22.77 -10.09 -6.82
C ALA A 82 -22.85 -11.20 -5.75
N PRO A 83 -22.76 -12.49 -6.11
CA PRO A 83 -22.72 -13.57 -5.12
C PRO A 83 -21.44 -13.46 -4.29
N ILE A 84 -21.58 -13.43 -2.96
CA ILE A 84 -20.45 -13.56 -2.05
C ILE A 84 -20.06 -15.04 -2.03
N VAL A 85 -19.07 -15.41 -2.83
CA VAL A 85 -18.48 -16.75 -2.74
C VAL A 85 -17.54 -16.76 -1.54
N ALA A 86 -18.05 -17.23 -0.40
CA ALA A 86 -17.19 -17.57 0.72
C ALA A 86 -16.27 -18.73 0.28
N PRO A 87 -14.94 -18.67 0.51
CA PRO A 87 -14.09 -19.81 0.23
C PRO A 87 -14.57 -21.01 1.08
N PRO A 88 -14.61 -22.22 0.52
CA PRO A 88 -15.06 -23.38 1.27
C PRO A 88 -14.16 -23.59 2.49
N ARG A 89 -14.75 -23.60 3.70
CA ARG A 89 -14.08 -24.04 4.92
C ARG A 89 -13.89 -25.55 4.82
N ARG A 90 -12.64 -26.03 4.79
CA ARG A 90 -12.36 -27.46 5.04
C ARG A 90 -12.83 -27.78 6.46
N GLY A 91 -13.83 -28.66 6.59
CA GLY A 91 -14.22 -29.29 7.86
C GLY A 91 -15.47 -28.75 8.57
N ALA A 92 -16.39 -28.04 7.89
CA ALA A 92 -17.67 -27.67 8.49
C ALA A 92 -18.80 -28.64 8.08
N VAL A 93 -19.49 -29.18 9.08
CA VAL A 93 -20.69 -30.02 8.97
C VAL A 93 -21.79 -29.27 8.21
N GLN A 94 -22.44 -29.97 7.28
CA GLN A 94 -23.52 -29.45 6.45
C GLN A 94 -24.79 -29.29 7.30
N LEU A 95 -25.27 -28.05 7.44
CA LEU A 95 -26.62 -27.80 7.98
C LEU A 95 -27.66 -27.97 6.85
N PRO A 96 -28.89 -28.41 7.15
CA PRO A 96 -29.86 -28.78 6.12
C PRO A 96 -30.37 -27.54 5.37
N ASP A 97 -30.61 -27.72 4.07
CA ASP A 97 -31.20 -26.74 3.17
C ASP A 97 -32.55 -26.23 3.70
N ALA A 98 -32.63 -24.94 4.00
CA ALA A 98 -33.89 -24.22 4.13
C ALA A 98 -34.15 -23.43 2.84
N ALA A 99 -34.76 -24.10 1.87
CA ALA A 99 -35.49 -23.44 0.80
C ALA A 99 -36.66 -22.65 1.40
N ALA A 100 -36.56 -21.32 1.40
CA ALA A 100 -37.68 -20.42 1.61
C ALA A 100 -37.76 -19.44 0.43
N THR A 101 -38.22 -19.97 -0.70
CA THR A 101 -38.78 -19.18 -1.79
C THR A 101 -40.07 -18.52 -1.34
N THR A 102 -40.03 -17.22 -1.03
CA THR A 102 -41.27 -16.44 -0.92
C THR A 102 -41.59 -15.80 -2.27
N LYS A 103 -42.57 -16.41 -2.94
CA LYS A 103 -43.26 -15.92 -4.14
C LYS A 103 -43.76 -14.49 -3.94
N PHE A 104 -43.58 -13.63 -4.95
CA PHE A 104 -44.57 -12.60 -5.27
C PHE A 104 -45.16 -12.87 -6.66
N ARG A 105 -46.48 -12.79 -6.69
CA ARG A 105 -47.40 -13.28 -7.72
C ARG A 105 -47.74 -12.14 -8.69
N LYS A 106 -47.95 -12.53 -9.95
CA LYS A 106 -48.48 -11.74 -11.08
C LYS A 106 -49.61 -10.77 -10.71
N GLY A 107 -49.57 -9.58 -11.31
CA GLY A 107 -50.70 -8.73 -11.70
C GLY A 107 -50.19 -7.82 -12.83
N THR A 108 -50.34 -8.14 -14.11
CA THR A 108 -51.45 -7.75 -14.99
C THR A 108 -52.03 -6.37 -14.67
N LEU A 109 -51.61 -5.37 -15.45
CA LEU A 109 -52.48 -4.30 -15.95
C LEU A 109 -52.14 -4.08 -17.42
N THR A 110 -53.21 -4.08 -18.20
CA THR A 110 -53.33 -4.10 -19.65
C THR A 110 -53.49 -2.70 -20.24
N GLU A 111 -53.11 -2.61 -21.51
CA GLU A 111 -53.76 -1.88 -22.62
C GLU A 111 -53.62 -0.37 -22.83
N GLY A 112 -53.49 -0.06 -24.14
CA GLY A 112 -53.78 1.21 -24.82
C GLY A 112 -52.56 2.05 -25.19
N GLY A 113 -52.19 2.33 -26.45
CA GLY A 113 -52.67 1.98 -27.79
C GLY A 113 -51.58 2.43 -28.79
N ALA A 114 -51.24 1.61 -29.79
CA ALA A 114 -51.71 1.65 -31.18
C ALA A 114 -51.09 2.75 -32.08
N MET A 115 -50.34 2.26 -33.10
CA MET A 115 -50.15 2.75 -34.49
C MET A 115 -49.53 4.15 -34.71
N THR A 116 -48.64 4.41 -35.68
CA THR A 116 -48.79 4.14 -37.13
C THR A 116 -47.46 4.08 -37.91
N SER A 117 -47.46 3.15 -38.88
CA SER A 117 -46.81 3.07 -40.21
C SER A 117 -45.75 4.08 -40.71
N SER A 118 -44.67 3.47 -41.21
CA SER A 118 -44.09 3.56 -42.57
C SER A 118 -43.68 4.92 -43.16
N ARG A 119 -42.43 4.99 -43.65
CA ARG A 119 -42.11 5.26 -45.06
C ARG A 119 -40.68 4.85 -45.43
N ARG A 120 -40.57 4.24 -46.62
CA ARG A 120 -39.36 3.83 -47.35
C ARG A 120 -38.47 5.02 -47.72
N GLY A 121 -37.16 4.77 -47.89
CA GLY A 121 -36.31 5.68 -48.68
C GLY A 121 -34.81 5.39 -48.71
N LYS A 122 -34.40 4.46 -49.59
CA LYS A 122 -33.15 4.39 -50.39
C LYS A 122 -31.77 4.56 -49.72
N GLY A 123 -30.93 3.54 -49.94
CA GLY A 123 -29.56 3.49 -49.48
C GLY A 123 -28.54 4.31 -50.29
N PHE A 124 -27.35 4.41 -49.72
CA PHE A 124 -26.11 4.77 -50.39
C PHE A 124 -24.96 3.97 -49.76
N ARG A 125 -24.30 3.13 -50.57
CA ARG A 125 -22.96 2.59 -50.32
C ARG A 125 -21.99 3.45 -51.09
N LEU A 126 -20.89 3.92 -50.48
CA LEU A 126 -19.67 4.31 -51.20
C LEU A 126 -18.43 3.94 -50.36
N ARG A 127 -17.42 3.49 -51.10
CA ARG A 127 -16.19 2.77 -50.70
C ARG A 127 -15.09 3.71 -50.16
N PRO A 128 -14.08 3.18 -49.45
CA PRO A 128 -12.93 3.96 -48.97
C PRO A 128 -11.94 4.29 -50.11
N ALA A 129 -11.42 5.52 -50.09
CA ALA A 129 -10.40 6.00 -51.00
C ALA A 129 -9.00 5.58 -50.56
N ARG A 130 -8.22 5.10 -51.53
CA ARG A 130 -6.83 4.67 -51.45
C ARG A 130 -5.91 5.90 -51.55
N TYR A 131 -4.92 6.01 -50.66
CA TYR A 131 -3.72 6.82 -50.94
C TYR A 131 -2.56 5.90 -51.31
N ARG A 132 -1.95 6.27 -52.44
CA ARG A 132 -0.91 5.52 -53.17
C ARG A 132 0.44 5.66 -52.47
N ALA A 133 1.12 4.51 -52.33
CA ALA A 133 2.55 4.42 -52.11
C ALA A 133 3.30 4.86 -53.38
N ALA A 134 4.39 5.60 -53.21
CA ALA A 134 5.39 5.84 -54.24
C ALA A 134 6.64 5.00 -53.91
N LEU A 135 6.91 4.03 -54.79
CA LEU A 135 8.20 3.36 -54.93
C LEU A 135 9.09 4.21 -55.87
N ALA A 136 10.36 4.38 -55.51
CA ALA A 136 11.42 4.66 -56.48
C ALA A 136 12.75 4.01 -56.04
N LEU A 137 13.08 2.96 -56.79
CA LEU A 137 14.36 2.33 -57.13
C LEU A 137 15.54 2.23 -56.14
N LEU A 138 15.92 0.97 -55.89
CA LEU A 138 17.29 0.50 -55.63
C LEU A 138 18.20 0.71 -56.85
N ALA A 139 19.43 1.15 -56.61
CA ALA A 139 20.58 0.85 -57.47
C ALA A 139 21.67 0.18 -56.59
N VAL A 140 21.89 -1.11 -56.82
CA VAL A 140 23.00 -1.89 -56.29
C VAL A 140 24.16 -1.75 -57.27
N LEU A 141 25.30 -1.25 -56.79
CA LEU A 141 26.59 -1.41 -57.47
C LEU A 141 27.58 -1.94 -56.44
N ALA A 142 27.83 -3.24 -56.52
CA ALA A 142 28.92 -3.91 -55.83
C ALA A 142 30.22 -3.62 -56.57
N VAL A 143 31.19 -3.03 -55.88
CA VAL A 143 32.60 -3.01 -56.29
C VAL A 143 33.43 -3.39 -55.07
N PHE A 144 33.99 -4.60 -55.10
CA PHE A 144 35.17 -4.96 -54.30
C PHE A 144 36.42 -4.52 -55.08
N PRO A 145 37.44 -3.98 -54.40
CA PRO A 145 38.68 -4.75 -54.36
C PRO A 145 39.43 -4.71 -53.02
N LEU A 146 40.10 -5.84 -52.78
CA LEU A 146 41.40 -6.08 -52.14
C LEU A 146 41.82 -5.33 -50.86
N ALA A 147 42.01 -6.15 -49.82
CA ALA A 147 43.15 -6.19 -48.89
C ALA A 147 44.03 -4.93 -48.75
N GLY A 148 43.97 -4.33 -47.56
CA GLY A 148 44.97 -3.41 -47.04
C GLY A 148 44.89 -3.37 -45.51
N SER A 149 45.80 -4.06 -44.83
CA SER A 149 46.06 -3.88 -43.40
C SER A 149 46.53 -2.45 -43.15
N ALA A 150 45.80 -1.70 -42.33
CA ALA A 150 46.34 -0.57 -41.59
C ALA A 150 45.59 -0.47 -40.27
N ALA A 151 46.36 -0.54 -39.18
CA ALA A 151 45.92 -0.32 -37.82
C ALA A 151 45.20 1.03 -37.71
N GLY A 152 43.89 0.99 -37.47
CA GLY A 152 43.07 2.15 -37.16
C GLY A 152 42.47 1.97 -35.78
N ALA A 153 42.99 2.72 -34.81
CA ALA A 153 42.41 2.85 -33.49
C ALA A 153 40.93 3.26 -33.62
N LEU A 154 40.03 2.34 -33.28
CA LEU A 154 38.63 2.68 -33.02
C LEU A 154 38.57 3.27 -31.62
N ASP A 155 38.74 4.59 -31.57
CA ASP A 155 38.24 5.44 -30.50
C ASP A 155 36.73 5.19 -30.34
N ALA A 156 36.38 4.22 -29.51
CA ALA A 156 35.06 4.12 -28.93
C ALA A 156 34.91 5.30 -27.96
N LYS A 157 34.51 6.46 -28.50
CA LYS A 157 33.84 7.50 -27.73
C LYS A 157 32.54 6.91 -27.19
N THR A 158 32.66 6.17 -26.09
CA THR A 158 31.57 5.86 -25.18
C THR A 158 31.17 7.19 -24.54
N GLY A 159 30.31 7.94 -25.25
CA GLY A 159 29.53 8.98 -24.60
C GLY A 159 28.80 8.36 -23.39
N PRO A 160 28.60 9.10 -22.29
CA PRO A 160 27.92 8.56 -21.12
C PRO A 160 26.58 7.97 -21.56
N SER A 161 26.47 6.64 -21.45
CA SER A 161 25.23 5.92 -21.74
C SER A 161 24.12 6.62 -20.99
N ALA A 162 23.15 7.17 -21.73
CA ALA A 162 21.93 7.68 -21.11
C ALA A 162 21.38 6.58 -20.19
N ALA A 163 21.08 6.93 -18.93
CA ALA A 163 20.56 5.96 -17.98
C ALA A 163 19.35 5.24 -18.60
N PRO A 164 19.25 3.90 -18.52
CA PRO A 164 18.14 3.17 -19.13
C PRO A 164 16.82 3.69 -18.57
N ASN A 165 15.90 4.19 -19.41
CA ASN A 165 14.59 4.62 -18.92
C ASN A 165 13.73 3.38 -18.56
N LEU A 166 13.75 3.00 -17.29
CA LEU A 166 13.01 1.86 -16.75
C LEU A 166 11.55 2.20 -16.39
N GLY A 167 11.17 3.48 -16.54
CA GLY A 167 9.80 3.95 -16.42
C GLY A 167 9.52 4.70 -15.12
N SER A 168 8.23 4.99 -14.92
CA SER A 168 7.74 5.75 -13.77
C SER A 168 7.04 4.85 -12.76
N ILE A 169 7.23 5.13 -11.48
CA ILE A 169 6.66 4.38 -10.36
C ILE A 169 5.91 5.28 -9.38
N THR A 170 4.98 4.67 -8.65
CA THR A 170 4.35 5.23 -7.45
C THR A 170 4.86 4.49 -6.22
N LEU A 171 5.31 5.25 -5.23
CA LEU A 171 5.72 4.74 -3.92
C LEU A 171 4.61 4.94 -2.90
N GLY A 172 4.42 3.99 -1.99
CA GLY A 172 3.47 4.11 -0.88
C GLY A 172 4.13 3.87 0.49
N GLY A 173 3.66 4.57 1.51
CA GLY A 173 4.13 4.35 2.88
C GLY A 173 3.53 5.35 3.86
N VAL A 174 3.52 5.01 5.14
CA VAL A 174 3.34 6.04 6.19
C VAL A 174 4.58 6.94 6.25
N PHE A 175 4.46 8.13 6.84
CA PHE A 175 5.68 8.87 7.17
C PHE A 175 6.38 8.21 8.37
N CYS A 176 7.62 7.78 8.19
CA CYS A 176 8.44 7.13 9.21
C CYS A 176 9.92 7.38 8.96
N THR A 177 10.72 7.63 9.99
CA THR A 177 12.19 7.66 9.81
C THR A 177 12.74 6.28 9.44
N CYS A 178 12.06 5.18 9.76
CA CYS A 178 12.38 3.84 9.26
C CYS A 178 12.34 3.70 7.72
N HIS A 179 11.75 4.66 6.99
CA HIS A 179 11.74 4.70 5.52
C HIS A 179 12.87 5.56 4.94
N THR A 180 13.83 6.01 5.76
CA THR A 180 14.82 7.03 5.34
C THR A 180 15.63 6.58 4.12
N GLY A 181 16.04 5.31 4.03
CA GLY A 181 16.75 4.80 2.85
C GLY A 181 15.96 4.99 1.56
N LEU A 182 14.66 4.76 1.57
CA LEU A 182 13.80 4.98 0.41
C LEU A 182 13.63 6.48 0.09
N TYR A 183 13.50 7.34 1.10
CA TYR A 183 13.45 8.79 0.89
C TYR A 183 14.75 9.33 0.30
N VAL A 184 15.90 8.85 0.78
CA VAL A 184 17.22 9.21 0.24
C VAL A 184 17.38 8.68 -1.18
N ALA A 185 16.99 7.44 -1.45
CA ALA A 185 17.03 6.85 -2.79
C ALA A 185 16.25 7.71 -3.81
N TRP A 186 15.09 8.24 -3.39
CA TRP A 186 14.28 9.14 -4.19
C TRP A 186 14.88 10.55 -4.31
N LYS A 187 15.02 11.26 -3.19
CA LYS A 187 15.32 12.69 -3.17
C LYS A 187 16.77 13.03 -3.48
N LYS A 188 17.71 12.08 -3.35
CA LYS A 188 19.09 12.24 -3.82
C LYS A 188 19.33 11.72 -5.24
N GLY A 189 18.28 11.28 -5.93
CA GLY A 189 18.34 10.90 -7.33
C GLY A 189 18.95 9.53 -7.61
N TYR A 190 19.12 8.65 -6.61
CA TYR A 190 19.60 7.28 -6.87
C TYR A 190 18.62 6.48 -7.73
N LEU A 191 17.31 6.68 -7.57
CA LEU A 191 16.30 6.13 -8.48
C LEU A 191 16.44 6.71 -9.89
N ALA A 192 16.58 8.04 -10.01
CA ALA A 192 16.71 8.72 -11.30
C ALA A 192 17.98 8.30 -12.07
N LYS A 193 19.12 8.12 -11.38
CA LYS A 193 20.37 7.60 -11.96
C LYS A 193 20.22 6.20 -12.56
N ARG A 194 19.23 5.44 -12.09
CA ARG A 194 18.87 4.12 -12.60
C ARG A 194 17.69 4.17 -13.57
N GLY A 195 17.33 5.37 -14.02
CA GLY A 195 16.25 5.70 -14.94
C GLY A 195 14.86 5.34 -14.43
N VAL A 196 14.65 5.44 -13.12
CA VAL A 196 13.35 5.28 -12.47
C VAL A 196 12.83 6.65 -12.03
N THR A 197 11.70 7.07 -12.57
CA THR A 197 11.03 8.32 -12.18
C THR A 197 9.97 8.06 -11.12
N VAL A 198 10.04 8.73 -9.97
CA VAL A 198 8.98 8.64 -8.95
C VAL A 198 7.92 9.70 -9.25
N LYS A 199 6.72 9.27 -9.65
CA LYS A 199 5.57 10.17 -9.87
C LYS A 199 5.05 10.76 -8.58
N GLN A 200 4.94 9.90 -7.56
CA GLN A 200 4.39 10.26 -6.27
C GLN A 200 4.94 9.33 -5.20
N TYR A 201 5.14 9.90 -4.01
CA TYR A 201 5.20 9.14 -2.77
C TYR A 201 3.90 9.41 -2.00
N ALA A 202 3.00 8.43 -1.98
CA ALA A 202 1.72 8.53 -1.33
C ALA A 202 1.89 8.26 0.17
N LEU A 203 1.74 9.32 0.98
CA LEU A 203 1.69 9.23 2.43
C LEU A 203 0.33 8.68 2.87
N THR A 204 0.33 7.46 3.40
CA THR A 204 -0.91 6.77 3.78
C THR A 204 -1.29 7.05 5.23
N GLN A 205 -2.59 7.01 5.50
CA GLN A 205 -3.17 7.11 6.84
C GLN A 205 -3.16 5.75 7.56
N GLY A 206 -1.99 5.12 7.65
CA GLY A 206 -1.76 3.87 8.38
C GLY A 206 -1.33 2.68 7.51
N GLY A 207 -0.59 1.76 8.13
CA GLY A 207 0.08 0.65 7.42
C GLY A 207 -0.85 -0.34 6.72
N ALA A 208 -2.09 -0.52 7.21
CA ALA A 208 -3.07 -1.37 6.53
C ALA A 208 -3.45 -0.82 5.14
N LEU A 209 -3.57 0.52 5.02
CA LEU A 209 -3.83 1.18 3.74
C LEU A 209 -2.61 1.13 2.81
N THR A 210 -1.40 1.23 3.36
CA THR A 210 -0.17 1.00 2.60
C THR A 210 -0.17 -0.37 1.96
N TYR A 211 -0.43 -1.40 2.76
CA TYR A 211 -0.42 -2.78 2.31
C TYR A 211 -1.51 -3.04 1.27
N SER A 212 -2.75 -2.60 1.53
CA SER A 212 -3.82 -2.73 0.54
C SER A 212 -3.53 -1.96 -0.75
N GLY A 213 -2.84 -0.82 -0.67
CA GLY A 213 -2.47 -0.02 -1.84
C GLY A 213 -1.47 -0.74 -2.75
N VAL A 214 -0.43 -1.37 -2.20
CA VAL A 214 0.49 -2.19 -3.01
C VAL A 214 -0.17 -3.48 -3.50
N ALA A 215 -0.95 -4.16 -2.65
CA ALA A 215 -1.67 -5.37 -3.05
C ALA A 215 -2.69 -5.11 -4.17
N GLY A 216 -3.35 -3.96 -4.14
CA GLY A 216 -4.32 -3.49 -5.13
C GLY A 216 -3.71 -2.83 -6.37
N GLY A 217 -2.39 -2.65 -6.44
CA GLY A 217 -1.70 -2.03 -7.57
C GLY A 217 -1.80 -0.50 -7.63
N GLN A 218 -2.25 0.15 -6.55
CA GLN A 218 -2.21 1.61 -6.42
C GLN A 218 -0.76 2.12 -6.29
N PHE A 219 0.10 1.33 -5.64
CA PHE A 219 1.53 1.60 -5.52
C PHE A 219 2.29 0.48 -6.22
N ASP A 220 3.28 0.82 -7.05
CA ASP A 220 4.19 -0.16 -7.64
C ASP A 220 5.06 -0.79 -6.56
N PHE A 221 5.55 0.05 -5.63
CA PHE A 221 6.34 -0.36 -4.48
C PHE A 221 5.87 0.36 -3.22
N ALA A 222 5.97 -0.30 -2.07
CA ALA A 222 5.62 0.32 -0.80
C ALA A 222 6.60 -0.04 0.32
N ALA A 223 6.88 0.91 1.20
CA ALA A 223 7.49 0.63 2.49
C ALA A 223 6.38 0.11 3.42
N ALA A 224 6.36 -1.21 3.61
CA ALA A 224 5.32 -1.93 4.32
C ALA A 224 5.92 -2.79 5.42
N THR A 225 5.07 -3.22 6.36
CA THR A 225 5.53 -3.96 7.53
C THR A 225 5.49 -5.47 7.25
N LEU A 226 6.47 -6.24 7.73
CA LEU A 226 6.53 -7.68 7.49
C LEU A 226 5.26 -8.39 7.99
N GLU A 227 4.71 -7.94 9.11
CA GLU A 227 3.49 -8.47 9.71
C GLU A 227 2.29 -8.37 8.74
N THR A 228 2.20 -7.27 7.97
CA THR A 228 1.14 -7.12 6.95
C THR A 228 1.34 -8.07 5.77
N LEU A 229 2.59 -8.27 5.33
CA LEU A 229 2.91 -9.18 4.23
C LEU A 229 2.62 -10.63 4.60
N VAL A 230 3.05 -11.08 5.78
CA VAL A 230 2.86 -12.44 6.25
C VAL A 230 1.37 -12.75 6.43
N ARG A 231 0.61 -11.84 7.04
CA ARG A 231 -0.84 -12.00 7.19
C ARG A 231 -1.57 -11.98 5.85
N GLY A 232 -1.19 -11.10 4.92
CA GLY A 232 -1.78 -11.07 3.59
C GLY A 232 -1.46 -12.33 2.78
N ARG A 233 -0.23 -12.86 2.89
CA ARG A 233 0.13 -14.14 2.28
C ARG A 233 -0.68 -15.29 2.85
N ALA A 234 -0.96 -15.28 4.16
CA ALA A 234 -1.81 -16.30 4.79
C ALA A 234 -3.23 -16.37 4.21
N VAL A 235 -3.72 -15.29 3.59
CA VAL A 235 -5.02 -15.22 2.89
C VAL A 235 -4.88 -15.18 1.35
N GLY A 236 -3.72 -15.56 0.81
CA GLY A 236 -3.51 -15.76 -0.62
C GLY A 236 -3.11 -14.51 -1.41
N GLN A 237 -2.78 -13.39 -0.76
CA GLN A 237 -2.29 -12.21 -1.47
C GLN A 237 -0.84 -12.41 -1.96
N GLN A 238 -0.56 -11.90 -3.15
CA GLN A 238 0.70 -12.09 -3.88
C GLN A 238 1.60 -10.87 -3.79
N VAL A 239 1.89 -10.40 -2.57
CA VAL A 239 2.85 -9.30 -2.30
C VAL A 239 4.11 -9.88 -1.67
N LYS A 240 5.27 -9.50 -2.19
CA LYS A 240 6.59 -9.98 -1.75
C LYS A 240 7.42 -8.85 -1.16
N ALA A 241 8.22 -9.16 -0.15
CA ALA A 241 9.33 -8.34 0.31
C ALA A 241 10.52 -8.53 -0.64
N ILE A 242 11.06 -7.43 -1.16
CA ILE A 242 12.20 -7.43 -2.10
C ILE A 242 13.47 -6.78 -1.53
N ALA A 243 13.35 -6.11 -0.37
CA ALA A 243 14.44 -5.53 0.39
C ALA A 243 14.04 -5.33 1.85
N ASN A 244 14.96 -5.57 2.78
CA ASN A 244 14.83 -5.17 4.18
C ASN A 244 15.14 -3.68 4.31
N LEU A 245 14.24 -2.92 4.92
CA LEU A 245 14.42 -1.49 5.15
C LEU A 245 14.80 -1.18 6.60
N TYR A 246 14.28 -1.94 7.56
CA TYR A 246 14.45 -1.62 8.97
C TYR A 246 14.12 -2.79 9.92
N PRO A 247 14.87 -2.97 11.03
CA PRO A 247 14.54 -3.93 12.08
C PRO A 247 13.32 -3.47 12.90
N GLU A 248 12.96 -4.22 13.94
CA GLU A 248 11.90 -3.86 14.88
C GLU A 248 12.12 -2.48 15.52
N PHE A 249 11.07 -1.66 15.54
CA PHE A 249 11.17 -0.22 15.84
C PHE A 249 9.99 0.36 16.59
N TRP A 250 8.98 -0.47 16.90
CA TRP A 250 7.77 -0.03 17.54
C TRP A 250 8.03 0.43 18.98
N ALA A 251 7.24 1.41 19.42
CA ALA A 251 7.14 1.80 20.81
C ALA A 251 5.68 1.71 21.27
N LEU A 252 5.48 1.31 22.52
CA LEU A 252 4.21 1.52 23.22
C LEU A 252 4.39 2.72 24.15
N VAL A 253 3.67 3.80 23.87
CA VAL A 253 3.66 5.01 24.70
C VAL A 253 2.37 5.13 25.48
N VAL A 254 2.45 5.69 26.69
CA VAL A 254 1.34 5.91 27.61
C VAL A 254 1.35 7.38 28.03
N ARG A 255 0.18 8.02 28.12
CA ARG A 255 0.08 9.43 28.52
C ARG A 255 0.77 9.65 29.89
N ASN A 256 1.46 10.78 30.02
CA ASN A 256 2.27 11.06 31.22
C ASN A 256 1.44 11.22 32.50
N ASP A 257 0.21 11.75 32.40
CA ASP A 257 -0.70 11.88 33.54
C ASP A 257 -1.22 10.52 34.06
N LEU A 258 -1.01 9.43 33.32
CA LEU A 258 -1.33 8.06 33.74
C LEU A 258 -0.12 7.28 34.26
N ARG A 259 1.06 7.91 34.38
CA ARG A 259 2.31 7.23 34.78
C ARG A 259 2.26 6.64 36.20
N SER A 260 1.46 7.23 37.09
CA SER A 260 1.26 6.69 38.43
C SER A 260 0.35 5.45 38.43
N SER A 261 -0.64 5.41 37.53
CA SER A 261 -1.69 4.40 37.46
C SER A 261 -1.44 3.26 36.47
N ILE A 262 -0.58 3.46 35.47
CA ILE A 262 -0.21 2.44 34.48
C ILE A 262 1.29 2.20 34.65
N ARG A 263 1.65 1.02 35.14
CA ARG A 263 3.05 0.61 35.35
C ARG A 263 3.34 -0.77 34.78
N THR A 264 2.31 -1.60 34.70
CA THR A 264 2.34 -2.98 34.21
C THR A 264 1.43 -3.14 33.00
N PHE A 265 1.50 -4.30 32.34
CA PHE A 265 0.61 -4.60 31.22
C PHE A 265 -0.83 -4.82 31.69
N ASP A 266 -1.04 -5.38 32.89
CA ASP A 266 -2.38 -5.55 33.46
C ASP A 266 -3.11 -4.22 33.67
N ASP A 267 -2.38 -3.14 33.98
CA ASP A 267 -2.95 -1.80 34.11
C ASP A 267 -3.52 -1.24 32.79
N LEU A 268 -3.19 -1.85 31.65
CA LEU A 268 -3.74 -1.50 30.34
C LEU A 268 -5.14 -2.05 30.13
N LYS A 269 -5.62 -2.99 30.95
CA LYS A 269 -6.98 -3.52 30.85
C LYS A 269 -8.02 -2.41 31.01
N GLY A 270 -9.00 -2.39 30.11
CA GLY A 270 -10.04 -1.37 29.98
C GLY A 270 -9.57 -0.04 29.39
N LYS A 271 -8.25 0.17 29.18
CA LYS A 271 -7.71 1.41 28.61
C LYS A 271 -7.92 1.50 27.11
N THR A 272 -7.91 2.72 26.60
CA THR A 272 -8.01 2.99 25.17
C THR A 272 -6.63 3.06 24.54
N ILE A 273 -6.30 2.14 23.65
CA ILE A 273 -5.00 2.03 23.01
C ILE A 273 -5.10 2.34 21.51
N GLY A 274 -4.32 3.32 21.09
CA GLY A 274 -4.18 3.74 19.71
C GLY A 274 -3.34 2.79 18.87
N VAL A 275 -3.82 2.52 17.67
CA VAL A 275 -3.03 1.92 16.58
C VAL A 275 -3.23 2.76 15.32
N SER A 276 -2.42 2.53 14.29
CA SER A 276 -2.63 3.23 13.01
C SER A 276 -3.96 2.79 12.40
N ARG A 277 -4.10 1.47 12.17
CA ARG A 277 -5.31 0.79 11.72
C ARG A 277 -5.32 -0.65 12.19
N ILE A 278 -6.51 -1.22 12.32
CA ILE A 278 -6.64 -2.66 12.51
C ILE A 278 -6.09 -3.36 11.27
N GLY A 279 -5.36 -4.45 11.47
CA GLY A 279 -4.70 -5.20 10.41
C GLY A 279 -3.36 -4.62 9.93
N SER A 280 -2.89 -3.51 10.49
CA SER A 280 -1.54 -2.97 10.22
C SER A 280 -0.47 -3.60 11.12
N GLY A 281 0.81 -3.30 10.85
CA GLY A 281 1.92 -3.68 11.72
C GLY A 281 1.78 -3.16 13.15
N SER A 282 1.30 -1.92 13.37
CA SER A 282 1.14 -1.41 14.73
C SER A 282 0.00 -2.09 15.50
N TRP A 283 -1.03 -2.59 14.82
CA TRP A 283 -2.04 -3.45 15.43
C TRP A 283 -1.51 -4.85 15.71
N ALA A 284 -0.81 -5.47 14.76
CA ALA A 284 -0.21 -6.79 14.95
C ALA A 284 0.81 -6.79 16.11
N PHE A 285 1.64 -5.74 16.19
CA PHE A 285 2.56 -5.52 17.29
C PHE A 285 1.82 -5.35 18.63
N LEU A 286 0.72 -4.59 18.67
CA LEU A 286 -0.06 -4.45 19.91
C LEU A 286 -0.61 -5.80 20.39
N VAL A 287 -1.24 -6.57 19.49
CA VAL A 287 -1.77 -7.90 19.81
C VAL A 287 -0.66 -8.79 20.37
N ALA A 288 0.49 -8.81 19.71
CA ALA A 288 1.61 -9.64 20.10
C ALA A 288 2.24 -9.19 21.42
N LEU A 289 2.40 -7.88 21.62
CA LEU A 289 2.95 -7.33 22.84
C LEU A 289 2.04 -7.59 24.05
N LEU A 290 0.73 -7.40 23.92
CA LEU A 290 -0.23 -7.70 24.99
C LEU A 290 -0.26 -9.21 25.30
N GLY A 291 -0.37 -10.05 24.26
CA GLY A 291 -0.43 -11.50 24.42
C GLY A 291 0.81 -12.08 25.12
N LYS A 292 2.01 -11.58 24.77
CA LYS A 292 3.26 -11.98 25.45
C LYS A 292 3.26 -11.65 26.94
N ASN A 293 2.49 -10.64 27.36
CA ASN A 293 2.39 -10.20 28.74
C ASN A 293 1.06 -10.61 29.41
N GLY A 294 0.37 -11.62 28.87
CA GLY A 294 -0.82 -12.20 29.49
C GLY A 294 -2.10 -11.36 29.38
N VAL A 295 -2.11 -10.31 28.55
CA VAL A 295 -3.28 -9.46 28.32
C VAL A 295 -3.89 -9.78 26.96
N ASN A 296 -5.19 -10.06 26.93
CA ASN A 296 -5.91 -10.29 25.68
C ASN A 296 -6.22 -8.95 25.00
N ILE A 297 -6.14 -8.89 23.67
CA ILE A 297 -6.52 -7.70 22.90
C ILE A 297 -7.97 -7.25 23.18
N ASN A 298 -8.87 -8.17 23.54
CA ASN A 298 -10.27 -7.86 23.87
C ASN A 298 -10.45 -7.24 25.26
N GLU A 299 -9.43 -7.30 26.12
CA GLU A 299 -9.43 -6.62 27.43
C GLU A 299 -9.08 -5.13 27.31
N VAL A 300 -8.75 -4.63 26.12
CA VAL A 300 -8.46 -3.21 25.86
C VAL A 300 -9.38 -2.65 24.78
N LYS A 301 -9.55 -1.32 24.73
CA LYS A 301 -10.32 -0.64 23.67
C LYS A 301 -9.36 -0.16 22.58
N VAL A 302 -9.45 -0.69 21.38
CA VAL A 302 -8.57 -0.29 20.27
C VAL A 302 -9.18 0.85 19.46
N VAL A 303 -8.43 1.93 19.23
CA VAL A 303 -8.84 3.04 18.35
C VAL A 303 -7.88 3.21 17.18
N GLN A 304 -8.44 3.46 15.98
CA GLN A 304 -7.67 3.65 14.75
C GLN A 304 -7.39 5.14 14.54
N LEU A 305 -6.12 5.51 14.61
CA LEU A 305 -5.67 6.91 14.64
C LEU A 305 -5.00 7.37 13.34
N GLY A 306 -4.84 6.48 12.37
CA GLY A 306 -4.26 6.80 11.07
C GLY A 306 -2.74 6.96 11.15
N ASP A 307 -2.27 8.20 11.00
CA ASP A 307 -0.85 8.56 10.95
C ASP A 307 -0.30 9.08 12.31
N LEU A 308 0.95 9.55 12.29
CA LEU A 308 1.61 10.10 13.47
C LEU A 308 0.92 11.35 14.04
N ASN A 309 0.34 12.20 13.21
CA ASN A 309 -0.36 13.40 13.68
C ASN A 309 -1.64 13.00 14.42
N GLY A 310 -2.39 12.05 13.86
CA GLY A 310 -3.58 11.51 14.50
C GLY A 310 -3.26 10.85 15.84
N ILE A 311 -2.18 10.06 15.91
CA ILE A 311 -1.71 9.43 17.15
C ILE A 311 -1.35 10.48 18.21
N VAL A 312 -0.47 11.42 17.89
CA VAL A 312 -0.02 12.44 18.85
C VAL A 312 -1.18 13.34 19.29
N SER A 313 -2.07 13.70 18.38
CA SER A 313 -3.28 14.48 18.68
C SER A 313 -4.20 13.74 19.65
N ALA A 314 -4.46 12.46 19.43
CA ALA A 314 -5.34 11.66 20.30
C ALA A 314 -4.77 11.50 21.72
N LEU A 315 -3.45 11.32 21.86
CA LEU A 315 -2.78 11.29 23.17
C LEU A 315 -2.92 12.64 23.88
N LYS A 316 -2.68 13.77 23.19
CA LYS A 316 -2.84 15.12 23.77
C LYS A 316 -4.29 15.41 24.17
N ALA A 317 -5.24 15.04 23.32
CA ALA A 317 -6.66 15.24 23.55
C ALA A 317 -7.29 14.20 24.50
N LYS A 318 -6.49 13.30 25.09
CA LYS A 318 -6.93 12.22 25.98
C LYS A 318 -7.99 11.30 25.37
N ARG A 319 -8.03 11.20 24.03
CA ARG A 319 -8.88 10.24 23.30
C ARG A 319 -8.27 8.83 23.25
N ALA A 320 -6.99 8.71 23.59
CA ALA A 320 -6.30 7.45 23.81
C ALA A 320 -5.41 7.56 25.06
N ASP A 321 -5.36 6.51 25.87
CA ASP A 321 -4.54 6.41 27.08
C ASP A 321 -3.10 5.97 26.75
N ALA A 322 -2.98 5.13 25.73
CA ALA A 322 -1.72 4.63 25.19
C ALA A 322 -1.79 4.55 23.66
N SER A 323 -0.66 4.36 22.99
CA SER A 323 -0.63 4.07 21.56
C SER A 323 0.62 3.30 21.18
N VAL A 324 0.49 2.38 20.22
CA VAL A 324 1.65 1.93 19.45
C VAL A 324 2.03 3.04 18.49
N ILE A 325 3.30 3.42 18.50
CA ILE A 325 3.84 4.56 17.76
C ILE A 325 5.25 4.23 17.24
N TRP A 326 5.75 5.06 16.33
CA TRP A 326 7.06 4.95 15.70
C TRP A 326 7.70 6.33 15.56
N GLU A 327 8.99 6.38 15.23
CA GLU A 327 9.70 7.65 15.03
C GLU A 327 9.29 8.38 13.73
N PRO A 328 9.20 9.73 13.74
CA PRO A 328 9.57 10.64 14.84
C PRO A 328 8.49 10.84 15.91
N GLY A 329 7.34 10.16 15.80
CA GLY A 329 6.22 10.34 16.72
C GLY A 329 6.55 9.98 18.17
N THR A 330 7.35 8.94 18.39
CA THR A 330 7.84 8.59 19.74
C THR A 330 8.62 9.74 20.36
N SER A 331 9.55 10.35 19.62
CA SER A 331 10.29 11.53 20.06
C SER A 331 9.39 12.75 20.28
N VAL A 332 8.40 12.99 19.40
CA VAL A 332 7.42 14.08 19.57
C VAL A 332 6.63 13.90 20.88
N ALA A 333 6.08 12.72 21.11
CA ALA A 333 5.23 12.46 22.27
C ALA A 333 6.00 12.53 23.59
N THR A 334 7.24 12.04 23.60
CA THR A 334 8.06 11.95 24.82
C THR A 334 8.79 13.24 25.16
N ARG A 335 9.44 13.88 24.19
CA ARG A 335 10.10 15.18 24.40
C ARG A 335 9.11 16.31 24.61
N GLY A 336 7.92 16.20 24.01
CA GLY A 336 6.81 17.12 24.23
C GLY A 336 6.08 16.90 25.57
N GLY A 337 6.53 15.98 26.42
CA GLY A 337 5.93 15.73 27.74
C GLY A 337 4.51 15.16 27.68
N THR A 338 4.02 14.72 26.52
CA THR A 338 2.68 14.16 26.36
C THR A 338 2.59 12.73 26.89
N ALA A 339 3.63 11.93 26.65
CA ALA A 339 3.65 10.51 26.98
C ALA A 339 5.04 10.05 27.42
N TYR A 340 5.11 8.92 28.14
CA TYR A 340 6.33 8.15 28.33
C TYR A 340 6.23 6.86 27.53
N TRP A 341 7.34 6.26 27.13
CA TRP A 341 7.33 4.92 26.54
C TRP A 341 7.36 3.87 27.65
N MET A 342 6.49 2.87 27.56
CA MET A 342 6.54 1.65 28.36
C MET A 342 7.45 0.62 27.71
N ILE A 343 7.43 0.57 26.37
CA ILE A 343 8.34 -0.22 25.53
C ILE A 343 8.83 0.68 24.39
N ASN A 344 10.11 0.57 24.04
CA ASN A 344 10.67 1.22 22.86
C ASN A 344 11.77 0.32 22.26
N LEU A 345 11.48 -0.26 21.09
CA LEU A 345 12.39 -1.20 20.44
C LEU A 345 13.57 -0.55 19.71
N GLN A 346 13.58 0.78 19.62
CA GLN A 346 14.76 1.51 19.16
C GLN A 346 15.81 1.70 20.27
N ILE A 347 15.51 1.29 21.51
CA ILE A 347 16.52 1.26 22.58
C ILE A 347 17.38 -0.01 22.39
N PRO A 348 18.72 0.12 22.35
CA PRO A 348 19.61 -1.04 22.25
C PRO A 348 19.31 -2.08 23.33
N GLY A 349 19.27 -3.37 22.98
CA GLY A 349 18.93 -4.45 23.92
C GLY A 349 17.43 -4.73 24.06
N ALA A 350 16.55 -3.78 23.71
CA ALA A 350 15.11 -3.95 23.90
C ALA A 350 14.53 -5.04 22.98
N ALA A 351 14.99 -5.10 21.72
CA ALA A 351 14.59 -6.13 20.78
C ALA A 351 15.00 -7.53 21.27
N LYS A 352 16.26 -7.72 21.69
CA LYS A 352 16.70 -9.00 22.28
C LYS A 352 15.89 -9.38 23.52
N LYS A 353 15.56 -8.44 24.40
CA LYS A 353 14.72 -8.71 25.57
C LYS A 353 13.30 -9.16 25.19
N LEU A 354 12.70 -8.55 24.17
CA LEU A 354 11.33 -8.85 23.77
C LEU A 354 11.22 -10.07 22.85
N PHE A 355 12.12 -10.20 21.88
CA PHE A 355 12.06 -11.20 20.81
C PHE A 355 13.09 -12.32 20.95
N GLY A 356 14.06 -12.20 21.84
CA GLY A 356 15.15 -13.18 22.02
C GLY A 356 16.34 -13.00 21.08
N SER A 357 16.24 -12.13 20.07
CA SER A 357 17.33 -11.78 19.14
C SER A 357 17.37 -10.27 18.88
N GLU A 358 18.56 -9.75 18.59
CA GLU A 358 18.73 -8.39 18.03
C GLU A 358 18.46 -8.38 16.52
N VAL A 359 18.52 -9.54 15.86
CA VAL A 359 18.29 -9.68 14.43
C VAL A 359 16.79 -9.82 14.19
N SER A 360 16.23 -8.83 13.48
CA SER A 360 14.81 -8.77 13.17
C SER A 360 14.55 -8.08 11.84
N MET A 361 13.35 -8.24 11.29
CA MET A 361 12.94 -7.64 10.02
C MET A 361 11.49 -7.15 10.13
N SER A 362 11.30 -5.85 10.31
CA SER A 362 9.97 -5.26 10.55
C SER A 362 9.49 -4.41 9.39
N GLN A 363 10.35 -3.57 8.79
CA GLN A 363 10.02 -2.82 7.58
C GLN A 363 10.71 -3.39 6.35
N VAL A 364 9.95 -3.52 5.27
CA VAL A 364 10.42 -4.04 4.00
C VAL A 364 9.94 -3.16 2.85
N LEU A 365 10.69 -3.17 1.76
CA LEU A 365 10.20 -2.72 0.47
C LEU A 365 9.39 -3.87 -0.13
N ALA A 366 8.13 -3.61 -0.43
CA ALA A 366 7.19 -4.58 -0.93
C ALA A 366 6.74 -4.24 -2.35
N ALA A 367 6.46 -5.27 -3.15
CA ALA A 367 5.87 -5.18 -4.48
C ALA A 367 4.98 -6.39 -4.75
N ARG A 368 4.05 -6.28 -5.71
CA ARG A 368 3.30 -7.46 -6.18
C ARG A 368 4.20 -8.41 -6.96
N ALA A 369 3.97 -9.70 -6.80
CA ALA A 369 4.70 -10.74 -7.51
C ALA A 369 4.65 -10.56 -9.05
N ASP A 370 3.50 -10.20 -9.62
CA ASP A 370 3.37 -10.01 -11.07
C ASP A 370 4.16 -8.80 -11.59
N LEU A 371 4.26 -7.70 -10.82
CA LEU A 371 5.12 -6.57 -11.16
C LEU A 371 6.58 -7.00 -11.15
N ILE A 372 6.97 -7.80 -10.16
CA ILE A 372 8.34 -8.31 -10.06
C ILE A 372 8.69 -9.17 -11.28
N GLU A 373 7.81 -10.09 -11.69
CA GLU A 373 8.04 -10.96 -12.86
C GLU A 373 8.00 -10.21 -14.18
N SER A 374 7.07 -9.26 -14.34
CA SER A 374 6.92 -8.50 -15.58
C SER A 374 7.95 -7.37 -15.72
N LYS A 375 8.49 -6.86 -14.61
CA LYS A 375 9.47 -5.76 -14.59
C LYS A 375 10.65 -6.05 -13.65
N PRO A 376 11.42 -7.13 -13.87
CA PRO A 376 12.52 -7.51 -12.98
C PRO A 376 13.68 -6.50 -13.01
N GLN A 377 13.93 -5.86 -14.15
CA GLN A 377 14.96 -4.82 -14.27
C GLN A 377 14.61 -3.55 -13.47
N LEU A 378 13.34 -3.12 -13.53
CA LEU A 378 12.81 -2.03 -12.71
C LEU A 378 12.94 -2.36 -11.22
N THR A 379 12.49 -3.55 -10.83
CA THR A 379 12.57 -4.02 -9.43
C THR A 379 14.02 -4.01 -8.93
N ARG A 380 14.95 -4.54 -9.73
CA ARG A 380 16.39 -4.52 -9.45
C ARG A 380 16.90 -3.08 -9.29
N ALA A 381 16.52 -2.18 -10.19
CA ALA A 381 16.94 -0.78 -10.12
C ALA A 381 16.46 -0.09 -8.84
N VAL A 382 15.22 -0.33 -8.41
CA VAL A 382 14.70 0.23 -7.15
C VAL A 382 15.47 -0.32 -5.94
N VAL A 383 15.68 -1.63 -5.87
CA VAL A 383 16.42 -2.25 -4.75
C VAL A 383 17.87 -1.76 -4.69
N LEU A 384 18.55 -1.64 -5.83
CA LEU A 384 19.91 -1.11 -5.87
C LEU A 384 19.96 0.38 -5.51
N ALA A 385 18.94 1.17 -5.85
CA ALA A 385 18.85 2.57 -5.41
C ALA A 385 18.73 2.67 -3.88
N VAL A 386 17.94 1.79 -3.26
CA VAL A 386 17.85 1.70 -1.80
C VAL A 386 19.21 1.32 -1.21
N ARG A 387 19.89 0.32 -1.75
CA ARG A 387 21.24 -0.07 -1.30
C ARG A 387 22.24 1.10 -1.36
N ASP A 388 22.26 1.85 -2.46
CA ASP A 388 23.18 2.98 -2.61
C ASP A 388 22.83 4.11 -1.62
N ALA A 389 21.54 4.30 -1.31
CA ALA A 389 21.08 5.22 -0.29
C ALA A 389 21.49 4.80 1.14
N GLU A 390 21.36 3.50 1.48
CA GLU A 390 21.83 2.96 2.77
C GLU A 390 23.33 3.18 2.95
N ALA A 391 24.13 2.90 1.91
CA ALA A 391 25.57 3.12 1.93
C ALA A 391 25.91 4.61 2.14
N TRP A 392 25.18 5.52 1.49
CA TRP A 392 25.37 6.96 1.66
C TRP A 392 25.00 7.46 3.07
N MET A 393 23.94 6.91 3.66
CA MET A 393 23.49 7.28 5.02
C MET A 393 24.42 6.79 6.12
N THR A 394 25.07 5.64 5.88
CA THR A 394 25.92 4.96 6.87
C THR A 394 27.43 5.19 6.66
N ALA A 395 27.80 6.00 5.68
CA ALA A 395 29.18 6.41 5.45
C ALA A 395 29.77 7.10 6.69
N LYS A 396 31.06 6.85 6.98
CA LYS A 396 31.71 7.31 8.24
C LYS A 396 31.68 8.83 8.42
N ASP A 397 31.73 9.57 7.32
CA ASP A 397 31.71 11.04 7.26
C ASP A 397 30.28 11.61 7.22
N ARG A 398 29.25 10.76 7.08
CA ARG A 398 27.86 11.20 6.99
C ARG A 398 27.38 11.76 8.32
N ARG A 399 26.98 13.02 8.33
CA ARG A 399 26.36 13.63 9.50
C ARG A 399 24.84 13.46 9.46
N PRO A 400 24.18 13.11 10.59
CA PRO A 400 22.72 12.98 10.67
C PRO A 400 21.94 14.22 10.18
N VAL A 401 22.51 15.42 10.31
CA VAL A 401 21.89 16.65 9.81
C VAL A 401 21.69 16.66 8.30
N GLU A 402 22.58 16.02 7.53
CA GLU A 402 22.48 15.95 6.08
C GLU A 402 21.34 15.02 5.66
N VAL A 403 21.11 13.97 6.44
CA VAL A 403 19.95 13.08 6.28
C VAL A 403 18.67 13.86 6.60
N VAL A 404 18.63 14.62 7.70
CA VAL A 404 17.48 15.48 8.06
C VAL A 404 17.08 16.45 6.94
N GLN A 405 18.04 17.05 6.22
CA GLN A 405 17.70 17.95 5.10
C GLN A 405 16.94 17.23 3.98
N VAL A 406 17.24 15.95 3.75
CA VAL A 406 16.49 15.13 2.79
C VAL A 406 15.07 14.88 3.30
N LEU A 407 14.92 14.49 4.58
CA LEU A 407 13.60 14.20 5.14
C LEU A 407 12.69 15.42 5.21
N LYS A 408 13.21 16.65 5.34
CA LYS A 408 12.39 17.88 5.36
C LYS A 408 11.50 18.04 4.12
N ALA A 409 11.91 17.49 2.97
CA ALA A 409 11.11 17.52 1.75
C ALA A 409 9.90 16.55 1.76
N VAL A 410 9.78 15.71 2.78
CA VAL A 410 8.73 14.69 2.93
C VAL A 410 8.04 14.77 4.29
N ALA A 411 8.72 15.29 5.31
CA ALA A 411 8.23 15.36 6.67
C ALA A 411 7.01 16.28 6.79
N PRO A 412 5.98 15.87 7.55
CA PRO A 412 4.91 16.77 7.98
C PRO A 412 5.48 18.04 8.64
N GLY A 413 4.91 19.20 8.28
CA GLY A 413 5.34 20.50 8.82
C GLY A 413 5.17 20.64 10.34
N SER A 414 4.38 19.76 10.97
CA SER A 414 4.22 19.69 12.42
C SER A 414 5.46 19.19 13.17
N ILE A 415 6.44 18.60 12.49
CA ILE A 415 7.62 18.00 13.12
C ILE A 415 8.80 18.99 13.07
N SER A 416 9.26 19.42 14.25
CA SER A 416 10.40 20.34 14.33
C SER A 416 11.71 19.69 13.86
N THR A 417 12.61 20.50 13.31
CA THR A 417 13.94 20.03 12.85
C THR A 417 14.71 19.35 13.97
N GLY A 418 14.64 19.87 15.20
CA GLY A 418 15.32 19.27 16.36
C GLY A 418 14.74 17.92 16.78
N THR A 419 13.44 17.68 16.56
CA THR A 419 12.82 16.38 16.80
C THR A 419 13.16 15.40 15.70
N LEU A 420 13.11 15.85 14.44
CA LEU A 420 13.51 15.05 13.29
C LEU A 420 14.99 14.62 13.39
N LEU A 421 15.88 15.51 13.87
CA LEU A 421 17.28 15.17 14.11
C LEU A 421 17.45 14.10 15.20
N ALA A 422 16.69 14.18 16.30
CA ALA A 422 16.73 13.16 17.36
C ALA A 422 16.26 11.79 16.82
N ALA A 423 15.15 11.78 16.09
CA ALA A 423 14.61 10.58 15.45
C ALA A 423 15.58 9.98 14.43
N VAL A 424 16.21 10.80 13.58
CA VAL A 424 17.22 10.35 12.61
C VAL A 424 18.46 9.78 13.32
N ARG A 425 18.91 10.38 14.42
CA ARG A 425 20.02 9.84 15.23
C ARG A 425 19.69 8.48 15.84
N ALA A 426 18.47 8.29 16.34
CA ALA A 426 18.01 6.97 16.78
C ALA A 426 17.96 6.00 15.60
N THR A 427 17.46 6.48 14.46
CA THR A 427 17.21 5.65 13.29
C THR A 427 18.48 5.08 12.69
N ILE A 428 19.48 5.94 12.44
CA ILE A 428 20.74 5.57 11.77
C ILE A 428 21.54 4.55 12.58
N LYS A 429 21.41 4.53 13.91
CA LYS A 429 22.15 3.59 14.77
C LYS A 429 21.81 2.12 14.50
N VAL A 430 20.57 1.85 14.12
CA VAL A 430 20.08 0.47 13.86
C VAL A 430 19.65 0.28 12.41
N GLN A 431 19.92 1.25 11.53
CA GLN A 431 19.67 1.17 10.10
C GLN A 431 20.54 0.06 9.49
N PRO A 432 19.98 -0.84 8.67
CA PRO A 432 20.77 -1.86 7.99
C PRO A 432 21.75 -1.22 7.00
N LYS A 433 23.01 -1.70 6.97
CA LYS A 433 24.02 -1.22 6.02
C LYS A 433 23.73 -1.63 4.58
N VAL A 434 23.04 -2.75 4.41
CA VAL A 434 22.61 -3.31 3.12
C VAL A 434 21.19 -3.84 3.28
N PRO A 435 20.34 -3.75 2.25
CA PRO A 435 18.91 -4.09 2.36
C PRO A 435 18.64 -5.61 2.28
N THR A 436 19.61 -6.44 2.67
CA THR A 436 19.51 -7.90 2.59
C THR A 436 18.38 -8.43 3.46
N LEU A 437 17.60 -9.35 2.91
CA LEU A 437 16.49 -10.00 3.60
C LEU A 437 17.05 -11.10 4.52
N LEU A 438 16.67 -11.09 5.80
CA LEU A 438 17.29 -11.95 6.82
C LEU A 438 16.35 -13.09 7.20
N ARG A 439 16.82 -14.34 7.12
CA ARG A 439 16.01 -15.51 7.49
C ARG A 439 15.77 -15.56 8.99
N GLU A 440 16.82 -15.35 9.79
CA GLU A 440 16.72 -15.19 11.23
C GLU A 440 15.78 -14.03 11.56
N GLY A 441 15.95 -12.88 10.92
CA GLY A 441 15.10 -11.71 11.16
C GLY A 441 13.62 -11.97 10.89
N TYR A 442 13.30 -12.71 9.82
CA TYR A 442 11.94 -13.17 9.53
C TYR A 442 11.41 -14.11 10.61
N ALA A 443 12.21 -15.10 11.02
CA ALA A 443 11.83 -16.07 12.04
C ALA A 443 11.56 -15.37 13.38
N THR A 444 12.45 -14.46 13.80
CA THR A 444 12.31 -13.64 15.01
C THR A 444 11.01 -12.84 15.01
N SER A 445 10.76 -12.06 13.95
CA SER A 445 9.58 -11.20 13.87
C SER A 445 8.28 -12.00 13.73
N THR A 446 8.28 -13.14 13.03
CA THR A 446 7.06 -13.96 12.85
C THR A 446 6.77 -14.87 14.03
N LYS A 447 7.79 -15.33 14.76
CA LYS A 447 7.61 -16.18 15.95
C LYS A 447 6.73 -15.51 16.99
N LEU A 448 6.99 -14.25 17.33
CA LEU A 448 6.18 -13.56 18.33
C LEU A 448 4.71 -13.42 17.88
N LEU A 449 4.46 -13.22 16.57
CA LEU A 449 3.10 -13.17 16.04
C LEU A 449 2.38 -14.51 16.12
N LEU A 450 3.09 -15.62 15.90
CA LEU A 450 2.55 -16.97 16.01
C LEU A 450 2.23 -17.34 17.46
N ASP A 451 3.20 -17.14 18.35
CA ASP A 451 3.07 -17.48 19.78
C ASP A 451 1.90 -16.75 20.47
N THR A 452 1.51 -15.59 19.93
CA THR A 452 0.50 -14.71 20.51
C THR A 452 -0.83 -14.73 19.75
N GLY A 453 -0.93 -15.52 18.68
CA GLY A 453 -2.12 -15.62 17.84
C GLY A 453 -2.37 -14.43 16.91
N ALA A 454 -1.47 -13.45 16.83
CA ALA A 454 -1.54 -12.36 15.84
C ALA A 454 -1.38 -12.87 14.39
N LEU A 455 -0.74 -14.02 14.22
CA LEU A 455 -0.67 -14.80 12.99
C LEU A 455 -1.24 -16.21 13.23
N ALA A 456 -2.26 -16.59 12.46
CA ALA A 456 -3.00 -17.84 12.70
C ALA A 456 -2.22 -19.11 12.32
N ARG A 457 -1.29 -19.02 11.36
CA ARG A 457 -0.52 -20.16 10.87
C ARG A 457 0.84 -19.71 10.36
N PRO A 458 1.88 -20.56 10.45
CA PRO A 458 3.18 -20.24 9.89
C PRO A 458 3.05 -20.04 8.37
N VAL A 459 3.83 -19.09 7.87
CA VAL A 459 4.00 -18.84 6.44
C VAL A 459 5.48 -19.02 6.11
N PRO A 460 5.83 -19.84 5.10
CA PRO A 460 7.21 -20.01 4.69
C PRO A 460 7.87 -18.68 4.30
N PHE A 461 9.17 -18.55 4.55
CA PHE A 461 9.94 -17.35 4.22
C PHE A 461 9.86 -17.03 2.71
N GLU A 462 10.06 -18.05 1.89
CA GLU A 462 10.05 -18.04 0.43
C GLU A 462 8.69 -17.63 -0.14
N ASP A 463 7.63 -17.84 0.63
CA ASP A 463 6.27 -17.44 0.28
C ASP A 463 6.04 -15.94 0.44
N VAL A 464 6.87 -15.26 1.24
CA VAL A 464 6.74 -13.82 1.55
C VAL A 464 7.88 -13.00 0.95
N VAL A 465 9.03 -13.61 0.71
CA VAL A 465 10.27 -12.92 0.34
C VAL A 465 10.73 -13.31 -1.06
N ASP A 466 11.31 -12.36 -1.79
CA ASP A 466 11.99 -12.59 -3.07
C ASP A 466 13.47 -12.22 -2.97
N CYS A 467 14.33 -13.24 -3.00
CA CYS A 467 15.76 -13.10 -2.81
C CYS A 467 16.53 -12.59 -4.05
N ARG A 468 15.90 -12.46 -5.23
CA ARG A 468 16.60 -12.20 -6.50
C ARG A 468 17.29 -10.82 -6.58
N PHE A 469 16.91 -9.89 -5.72
CA PHE A 469 17.32 -8.48 -5.83
C PHE A 469 18.26 -8.05 -4.71
N ALA A 470 17.81 -8.07 -3.46
CA ALA A 470 18.63 -7.67 -2.31
C ALA A 470 19.48 -8.82 -1.74
N GLY A 471 19.27 -10.05 -2.24
CA GLY A 471 19.81 -11.26 -1.64
C GLY A 471 19.09 -11.64 -0.35
N CYS A 472 19.31 -12.87 0.09
CA CYS A 472 18.89 -13.36 1.40
C CYS A 472 20.10 -13.82 2.19
N GLY A 473 20.20 -13.35 3.43
CA GLY A 473 21.23 -13.73 4.39
C GLY A 473 20.69 -14.70 5.43
N PRO A 474 21.58 -15.30 6.24
CA PRO A 474 21.18 -16.05 7.43
C PRO A 474 20.29 -15.21 8.35
#